data_AF-A0A916QZU4-F1
#
_entry.id   AF-A0A916QZU4-F1
#
_cell.length_a   1.000
_cell.length_b   1.000
_cell.length_c   1.000
_cell.angle_alpha   90.00
_cell.angle_beta   90.00
_cell.angle_gamma   90.00
#
_symmetry.space_group_name_H-M   'P 1'
#
loop_
_entity.id
_entity.type
_entity.pdbx_description
1 polymer ?
#
loop_
_entity_poly.entity_id
_entity_poly.type
_entity_poly.pdbx_seq_one_letter_code
_entity_poly.pdbx_strand_id
1 'polypeptide(L)'
;MKSIEEVWKRIRSLEGDTFHTKTGKLFTFTVSGDVLRVSRTEYNLSKGNFAKGLENAPFDGPGAVQSIVRGPAYVWAILHDVRVRNDEW
;
A
#
# COMPACT_ATOMS: atom_id res chain seq x y z
N MET A 1 -4.21 -7.43 16.26
CA MET A 1 -5.25 -7.32 15.20
C MET A 1 -4.80 -6.21 14.27
N LYS A 2 -4.79 -6.42 12.95
CA LYS A 2 -4.28 -5.43 11.99
C LYS A 2 -5.34 -4.34 11.78
N SER A 3 -5.27 -3.24 12.52
CA SER A 3 -6.22 -2.15 12.33
C SER A 3 -5.86 -1.36 11.08
N ILE A 4 -6.78 -1.30 10.11
CA ILE A 4 -6.58 -0.45 8.93
C ILE A 4 -6.39 1.03 9.32
N GLU A 5 -6.96 1.48 10.44
CA GLU A 5 -6.77 2.86 10.91
C GLU A 5 -5.33 3.14 11.33
N GLU A 6 -4.70 2.19 12.02
CA GLU A 6 -3.30 2.32 12.46
C GLU A 6 -2.35 2.23 11.27
N VAL A 7 -2.57 1.27 10.38
CA VAL A 7 -1.78 1.10 9.15
C VAL A 7 -1.93 2.32 8.24
N TRP A 8 -3.15 2.83 8.06
CA TRP A 8 -3.38 4.03 7.24
C TRP A 8 -2.70 5.27 7.83
N LYS A 9 -2.66 5.40 9.15
CA LYS A 9 -1.90 6.48 9.82
C LYS A 9 -0.41 6.40 9.48
N ARG A 10 0.20 5.21 9.52
CA ARG A 10 1.61 5.00 9.13
C ARG A 10 1.84 5.33 7.65
N ILE A 11 0.96 4.87 6.77
CA ILE A 11 1.03 5.17 5.33
C ILE A 11 1.01 6.69 5.10
N ARG A 12 0.08 7.42 5.75
CA ARG A 12 0.01 8.89 5.63
C ARG A 12 1.27 9.59 6.10
N SER A 13 1.93 9.12 7.17
CA SER A 13 3.17 9.73 7.63
C SER A 13 4.37 9.53 6.70
N LEU A 14 4.24 8.66 5.69
CA LEU A 14 5.27 8.35 4.70
C LEU A 14 4.95 8.98 3.33
N GLU A 15 4.01 9.93 3.28
CA GLU A 15 3.74 10.71 2.08
C GLU A 15 5.01 11.42 1.59
N GLY A 16 5.26 11.36 0.27
CA GLY A 16 6.47 11.90 -0.35
C GLY A 16 7.69 10.98 -0.29
N ASP A 17 7.72 9.98 0.59
CA ASP A 17 8.84 9.04 0.66
C ASP A 17 8.90 8.13 -0.57
N THR A 18 10.11 7.63 -0.84
CA THR A 18 10.35 6.67 -1.92
C THR A 18 9.98 5.25 -1.49
N PHE A 19 9.29 4.55 -2.40
CA PHE A 19 8.94 3.14 -2.30
C PHE A 19 9.36 2.40 -3.57
N HIS A 20 9.43 1.08 -3.48
CA HIS A 20 9.82 0.21 -4.58
C HIS A 20 8.76 -0.87 -4.76
N THR A 21 8.29 -1.08 -5.99
CA THR A 21 7.49 -2.28 -6.27
C THR A 21 8.35 -3.54 -6.11
N LYS A 22 7.70 -4.72 -6.06
CA LYS A 22 8.42 -6.01 -6.08
C LYS A 22 9.41 -6.14 -7.25
N THR A 23 9.14 -5.46 -8.36
CA THR A 23 9.98 -5.44 -9.56
C THR A 23 11.01 -4.29 -9.58
N GLY A 24 11.23 -3.61 -8.45
CA GLY A 24 12.24 -2.55 -8.32
C GLY A 24 11.84 -1.19 -8.88
N LYS A 25 10.58 -1.00 -9.27
CA LYS A 25 10.10 0.28 -9.82
C LYS A 25 9.89 1.29 -8.71
N LEU A 26 10.66 2.37 -8.72
CA LEU A 26 10.56 3.50 -7.78
C LEU A 26 9.25 4.27 -7.97
N PHE A 27 8.63 4.69 -6.86
CA PHE A 27 7.51 5.63 -6.85
C PHE A 27 7.45 6.38 -5.51
N THR A 28 6.66 7.45 -5.51
CA THR A 28 6.22 8.20 -4.32
C THR A 28 4.70 8.28 -4.35
N PHE A 29 4.07 8.81 -3.30
CA PHE A 29 2.64 9.06 -3.30
C PHE A 29 2.25 10.28 -2.47
N THR A 30 1.02 10.75 -2.68
CA THR A 30 0.32 11.74 -1.86
C THR A 30 -0.98 11.16 -1.31
N VAL A 31 -1.43 11.58 -0.13
CA VAL A 31 -2.69 11.13 0.47
C VAL A 31 -3.65 12.32 0.66
N SER A 32 -4.88 12.15 0.20
CA SER A 32 -5.98 13.08 0.42
C SER A 32 -7.18 12.32 1.01
N GLY A 33 -7.42 12.51 2.30
CA GLY A 33 -8.44 11.76 3.05
C GLY A 33 -8.18 10.25 3.04
N ASP A 34 -9.09 9.50 2.43
CA ASP A 34 -9.03 8.03 2.28
C ASP A 34 -8.56 7.61 0.88
N VAL A 35 -7.87 8.50 0.16
CA VAL A 35 -7.35 8.25 -1.18
C VAL A 35 -5.87 8.52 -1.24
N LEU A 36 -5.13 7.59 -1.83
CA LEU A 36 -3.70 7.70 -2.14
C LEU A 36 -3.51 7.75 -3.66
N ARG A 37 -2.68 8.67 -4.14
CA ARG A 37 -2.28 8.79 -5.55
C ARG A 37 -0.78 8.57 -5.68
N VAL A 38 -0.38 7.57 -6.45
CA VAL A 38 1.04 7.29 -6.71
C VAL A 38 1.56 8.12 -7.88
N SER A 39 2.83 8.50 -7.86
CA SER A 39 3.45 9.34 -8.90
C SER A 39 3.57 8.69 -10.27
N ARG A 40 3.35 7.37 -10.36
CA ARG A 40 3.45 6.60 -11.61
C ARG A 40 2.13 6.43 -12.36
N THR A 41 1.00 6.81 -11.76
CA THR A 41 -0.33 6.57 -12.37
C THR A 41 -1.31 7.66 -12.01
N GLU A 42 -2.24 7.94 -12.93
CA GLU A 42 -3.29 8.95 -12.72
C GLU A 42 -4.47 8.48 -11.88
N TYR A 43 -4.53 7.19 -11.52
CA TYR A 43 -5.65 6.67 -10.76
C TYR A 43 -5.44 6.72 -9.25
N ASN A 44 -6.57 6.77 -8.56
CA ASN A 44 -6.66 6.77 -7.11
C ASN A 44 -6.70 5.35 -6.53
N LEU A 45 -5.97 5.15 -5.43
CA LEU A 45 -6.00 3.98 -4.57
C LEU A 45 -6.73 4.34 -3.27
N SER A 46 -7.95 3.85 -3.09
CA SER A 46 -8.69 4.06 -1.85
C SER A 46 -8.08 3.27 -0.68
N LYS A 47 -8.26 3.78 0.54
CA LYS A 47 -8.00 3.07 1.81
C LYS A 47 -8.61 1.67 1.84
N GLY A 48 -9.78 1.49 1.21
CA GLY A 48 -10.42 0.17 1.07
C GLY A 48 -9.59 -0.85 0.29
N ASN A 49 -8.78 -0.43 -0.70
CA ASN A 49 -7.83 -1.34 -1.35
C ASN A 49 -6.76 -1.83 -0.37
N PHE A 50 -6.28 -0.94 0.50
CA PHE A 50 -5.31 -1.30 1.53
C PHE A 50 -5.92 -2.17 2.62
N ALA A 51 -7.18 -1.94 3.00
CA ALA A 51 -7.92 -2.82 3.91
C ALA A 51 -7.98 -4.25 3.37
N LYS A 52 -8.45 -4.43 2.12
CA LYS A 52 -8.51 -5.73 1.45
C LYS A 52 -7.13 -6.38 1.28
N GLY A 53 -6.11 -5.60 0.97
CA GLY A 53 -4.73 -6.10 0.92
C GLY A 53 -4.25 -6.59 2.29
N LEU A 54 -4.52 -5.82 3.35
CA LEU A 54 -4.10 -6.10 4.72
C LEU A 54 -4.74 -7.38 5.28
N GLU A 55 -6.00 -7.66 4.91
CA GLU A 55 -6.69 -8.92 5.22
C GLU A 55 -5.97 -10.15 4.67
N ASN A 56 -5.23 -10.00 3.57
CA ASN A 56 -4.48 -11.08 2.92
C ASN A 56 -2.98 -11.10 3.30
N ALA A 57 -2.52 -10.15 4.12
CA ALA A 57 -1.12 -10.06 4.52
C ALA A 57 -0.73 -11.17 5.52
N PRO A 58 0.51 -11.68 5.50
CA PRO A 58 1.53 -11.42 4.47
C PRO A 58 1.21 -12.17 3.16
N PHE A 59 1.64 -11.61 2.03
CA PHE A 59 1.52 -12.27 0.74
C PHE A 59 2.72 -11.99 -0.17
N ASP A 60 3.15 -12.99 -0.92
CA ASP A 60 4.44 -12.94 -1.63
C ASP A 60 4.52 -11.83 -2.66
N GLY A 61 3.42 -11.50 -3.33
CA GLY A 61 3.47 -10.50 -4.38
C GLY A 61 2.11 -10.03 -4.88
N PRO A 62 2.13 -9.05 -5.79
CA PRO A 62 0.91 -8.40 -6.30
C PRO A 62 -0.13 -9.37 -6.87
N GLY A 63 0.31 -10.49 -7.45
CA GLY A 63 -0.57 -11.51 -8.05
C GLY A 63 -1.55 -12.13 -7.06
N ALA A 64 -1.22 -12.17 -5.76
CA ALA A 64 -2.11 -12.73 -4.73
C ALA A 64 -3.39 -11.89 -4.51
N VAL A 65 -3.35 -10.59 -4.84
CA VAL A 65 -4.46 -9.66 -4.59
C VAL A 65 -4.99 -9.00 -5.87
N GLN A 66 -4.52 -9.44 -7.05
CA GLN A 66 -4.81 -8.78 -8.33
C GLN A 66 -6.30 -8.70 -8.69
N SER A 67 -7.11 -9.66 -8.21
CA SER A 67 -8.55 -9.73 -8.47
C SER A 67 -9.39 -8.97 -7.44
N ILE A 68 -8.79 -8.52 -6.33
CA ILE A 68 -9.52 -7.95 -5.18
C ILE A 68 -9.19 -6.47 -4.92
N VAL A 69 -8.01 -5.99 -5.36
CA VAL A 69 -7.59 -4.59 -5.19
C VAL A 69 -7.21 -3.94 -6.52
N ARG A 70 -7.40 -2.63 -6.60
CA ARG A 70 -6.79 -1.81 -7.65
C ARG A 70 -5.33 -1.53 -7.33
N GLY A 71 -4.48 -1.52 -8.36
CA GLY A 71 -3.04 -1.23 -8.24
C GLY A 71 -2.31 -2.21 -7.30
N PRO A 72 -2.44 -3.53 -7.51
CA PRO A 72 -1.90 -4.55 -6.60
C PRO A 72 -0.38 -4.42 -6.40
N ALA A 73 0.36 -3.92 -7.40
CA ALA A 73 1.80 -3.66 -7.29
C ALA A 73 2.14 -2.63 -6.20
N TYR A 74 1.34 -1.56 -6.10
CA TYR A 74 1.55 -0.48 -5.15
C TYR A 74 0.99 -0.84 -3.77
N VAL A 75 -0.16 -1.51 -3.71
CA VAL A 75 -0.72 -2.03 -2.46
C VAL A 75 0.26 -3.00 -1.80
N TRP A 76 0.81 -3.96 -2.56
CA TRP A 76 1.83 -4.88 -2.04
C TRP A 76 3.06 -4.12 -1.52
N ALA A 77 3.58 -3.20 -2.33
CA ALA A 77 4.80 -2.46 -2.02
C ALA A 77 4.69 -1.64 -0.73
N ILE A 78 3.57 -0.94 -0.55
CA ILE A 78 3.34 -0.12 0.63
C ILE A 78 3.10 -1.00 1.86
N LEU A 79 2.27 -2.05 1.76
CA LEU A 79 1.98 -2.92 2.91
C LEU A 79 3.18 -3.78 3.34
N HIS A 80 4.13 -4.07 2.46
CA HIS A 80 5.32 -4.86 2.80
C HIS A 80 6.57 -4.00 3.05
N ASP A 81 6.45 -2.68 2.98
CA ASP A 81 7.52 -1.80 3.43
C ASP A 81 7.71 -1.94 4.95
N VAL A 82 8.96 -2.08 5.38
CA VAL A 82 9.30 -2.29 6.80
C VAL A 82 8.75 -1.19 7.71
N ARG A 83 8.66 0.04 7.20
CA ARG A 83 8.14 1.21 7.93
C ARG A 83 6.62 1.14 8.13
N VAL A 84 5.91 0.41 7.27
CA VAL A 84 4.45 0.25 7.33
C VAL A 84 4.08 -1.01 8.12
N ARG A 85 4.68 -2.15 7.76
CA ARG A 85 4.39 -3.45 8.40
C ARG A 85 4.82 -3.47 9.86
N ASN A 86 5.90 -2.77 10.21
CA ASN A 86 6.40 -2.65 11.57
C ASN A 86 6.46 -4.01 12.34
N ASP A 87 6.92 -5.06 11.64
CA ASP A 87 6.99 -6.46 12.09
C ASP A 87 5.66 -7.10 12.57
N GLU A 88 4.51 -6.55 12.14
CA GLU A 88 3.19 -7.09 12.46
C GLU A 88 2.71 -8.18 11.48
N TRP A 89 3.38 -8.34 10.34
CA TRP A 89 3.20 -9.44 9.38
C TRP A 89 4.41 -9.63 8.45
#